data_AF-A0A9W3ACF7-F1
#
_entry.id   AF-A0A9W3ACF7-F1
#
_cell.length_a   1.000
_cell.length_b   1.000
_cell.length_c   1.000
_cell.angle_alpha   90.00
_cell.angle_beta   90.00
_cell.angle_gamma   90.00
#
_symmetry.space_group_name_H-M   'P 1'
#
loop_
_entity.id
_entity.type
_entity.pdbx_description
1 polymer ?
#
loop_
_entity_poly.entity_id
_entity_poly.type
_entity_poly.pdbx_seq_one_letter_code
_entity_poly.pdbx_strand_id
1 'polypeptide(L)'
;MALKMLLEYLLTIYLASLTQACNDTRMFGEECLYRCHCANGCDTSGDCVNGPCARGWFGFKCQYRNSVVDATVEPKRYTSWLTDGLSDTCNNDTTISSVTLLWDEEFLFTWMSIEVNNASKLTAFKIWFIATGETYEEIPCSGQRLALINENTLKIFCDLKVLIEQVILEGEAVYFLCSLHVNGDKCLLIKLHCNGRNVALMQETSQTTTHLSNSSYGPQLAVDGDLNTNALMMGCSHTAVNDTEPCWTVTFDGPRAVNKFIIYNRRDDKPERLKHFQLEAENEHSQSVFSYRDSLDHSLYIYRVNNLEHLSVKSVTICQNETDTPFVTLCEVEAYGECLPGSWGLNCSNKCPSSCPNFCDRGDGSCNVICVGFSDPPDCTRACAVTRYGINCSQSCSGSCLNHHCHPENGSCVISPGSSLDDHSEGSSSADSISTGIGIGIGASCCLFLIILLIIIVVVCKKRKRVPPIPTIRPPRGYDDVDLSTPEDYNYETVHQQDLKKTRSDNSTNTSQQTRNESNVYVNTNVTPED
;
A
#
# COMPACT_ATOMS: atom_id res chain seq x y z
N MET A 1 39.19 14.53 -28.51
CA MET A 1 39.24 13.05 -28.39
C MET A 1 39.27 12.62 -26.92
N ALA A 2 40.25 13.07 -26.11
CA ALA A 2 40.35 12.73 -24.68
C ALA A 2 39.11 13.09 -23.82
N LEU A 3 38.49 14.26 -24.04
CA LEU A 3 37.28 14.67 -23.30
C LEU A 3 36.06 13.77 -23.60
N LYS A 4 35.94 13.29 -24.84
CA LYS A 4 34.87 12.36 -25.25
C LYS A 4 35.05 10.99 -24.61
N MET A 5 36.29 10.48 -24.60
CA MET A 5 36.66 9.24 -23.91
C MET A 5 36.43 9.33 -22.40
N LEU A 6 36.72 10.48 -21.78
CA LEU A 6 36.47 10.71 -20.36
C LEU A 6 34.96 10.78 -20.05
N LEU A 7 34.16 11.43 -20.91
CA LEU A 7 32.70 11.47 -20.75
C LEU A 7 32.07 10.09 -20.93
N GLU A 8 32.49 9.33 -21.93
CA GLU A 8 32.04 7.95 -22.14
C GLU A 8 32.45 7.07 -20.96
N TYR A 9 33.67 7.20 -20.44
CA TYR A 9 34.15 6.45 -19.28
C TYR A 9 33.39 6.83 -17.99
N LEU A 10 33.15 8.11 -17.74
CA LEU A 10 32.35 8.58 -16.61
C LEU A 10 30.88 8.18 -16.74
N LEU A 11 30.32 8.19 -17.96
CA LEU A 11 28.97 7.70 -18.25
C LEU A 11 28.89 6.19 -18.02
N THR A 12 29.91 5.41 -18.42
CA THR A 12 29.95 3.97 -18.13
C THR A 12 30.11 3.67 -16.65
N ILE A 13 30.91 4.45 -15.91
CA ILE A 13 31.01 4.32 -14.45
C ILE A 13 29.70 4.71 -13.77
N TYR A 14 29.06 5.79 -14.23
CA TYR A 14 27.77 6.26 -13.73
C TYR A 14 26.66 5.23 -14.00
N LEU A 15 26.59 4.68 -15.21
CA LEU A 15 25.68 3.59 -15.58
C LEU A 15 25.99 2.30 -14.80
N ALA A 16 27.27 1.96 -14.61
CA ALA A 16 27.66 0.79 -13.81
C ALA A 16 27.33 0.96 -12.31
N SER A 17 27.33 2.20 -11.79
CA SER A 17 26.85 2.47 -10.43
C SER A 17 25.33 2.47 -10.30
N LEU A 18 24.58 2.68 -11.39
CA LEU A 18 23.13 2.53 -11.44
C LEU A 18 22.69 1.05 -11.49
N THR A 19 23.59 0.15 -11.93
CA THR A 19 23.36 -1.30 -11.99
C THR A 19 24.08 -2.06 -10.87
N GLN A 20 24.10 -1.51 -9.65
CA GLN A 20 24.59 -2.27 -8.51
C GLN A 20 23.62 -3.43 -8.24
N ALA A 21 24.01 -4.65 -8.61
CA ALA A 21 23.27 -5.83 -8.23
C ALA A 21 23.14 -5.88 -6.70
N CYS A 22 21.94 -6.13 -6.19
CA CYS A 22 21.70 -6.25 -4.77
C CYS A 22 22.53 -7.39 -4.18
N ASN A 23 23.22 -7.12 -3.09
CA ASN A 23 24.00 -8.15 -2.39
C ASN A 23 23.10 -9.23 -1.78
N ASP A 24 21.85 -8.88 -1.43
CA ASP A 24 20.80 -9.84 -1.07
C ASP A 24 19.96 -10.16 -2.30
N THR A 25 19.92 -11.43 -2.71
CA THR A 25 19.11 -11.93 -3.83
C THR A 25 17.60 -11.83 -3.59
N ARG A 26 17.20 -11.44 -2.36
CA ARG A 26 15.81 -11.17 -1.98
C ARG A 26 15.42 -9.71 -2.18
N MET A 27 16.30 -8.86 -2.69
CA MET A 27 16.01 -7.45 -2.99
C MET A 27 16.26 -7.14 -4.47
N PHE A 28 15.55 -6.16 -5.01
CA PHE A 28 15.70 -5.74 -6.41
C PHE A 28 15.42 -4.23 -6.59
N GLY A 29 15.65 -3.73 -7.80
CA GLY A 29 15.45 -2.33 -8.16
C GLY A 29 16.63 -1.42 -7.80
N GLU A 30 16.47 -0.13 -8.12
CA GLU A 30 17.46 0.90 -7.79
C GLU A 30 17.62 1.00 -6.27
N GLU A 31 18.86 1.07 -5.80
CA GLU A 31 19.22 1.09 -4.37
C GLU A 31 18.67 -0.08 -3.52
N CYS A 32 18.19 -1.16 -4.16
CA CYS A 32 17.63 -2.33 -3.47
C CYS A 32 16.43 -1.98 -2.57
N LEU A 33 15.57 -1.07 -3.04
CA LEU A 33 14.41 -0.56 -2.29
C LEU A 33 13.23 -1.53 -2.25
N TYR A 34 13.24 -2.62 -3.03
CA TYR A 34 12.10 -3.53 -3.15
C TYR A 34 12.46 -4.96 -2.78
N ARG A 35 11.53 -5.65 -2.13
CA ARG A 35 11.69 -7.04 -1.74
C ARG A 35 11.10 -7.98 -2.78
N CYS A 36 11.85 -9.01 -3.11
CA CYS A 36 11.45 -10.07 -4.02
C CYS A 36 10.43 -11.01 -3.37
N HIS A 37 9.27 -11.15 -4.01
CA HIS A 37 8.18 -12.01 -3.53
C HIS A 37 7.79 -13.09 -4.55
N CYS A 38 8.76 -13.53 -5.34
CA CYS A 38 8.61 -14.61 -6.30
C CYS A 38 8.95 -15.96 -5.68
N ALA A 39 8.25 -17.03 -6.10
CA ALA A 39 8.47 -18.37 -5.54
C ALA A 39 9.91 -18.89 -5.79
N ASN A 40 10.48 -18.54 -6.95
CA ASN A 40 11.80 -19.00 -7.39
C ASN A 40 12.82 -17.86 -7.54
N GLY A 41 12.59 -16.74 -6.83
CA GLY A 41 13.38 -15.53 -6.97
C GLY A 41 13.00 -14.67 -8.19
N CYS A 42 13.59 -13.49 -8.27
CA CYS A 42 13.32 -12.50 -9.31
C CYS A 42 14.62 -11.93 -9.87
N ASP A 43 14.52 -11.36 -11.07
CA ASP A 43 15.61 -10.63 -11.69
C ASP A 43 15.80 -9.23 -11.07
N THR A 44 16.77 -8.46 -11.59
CA THR A 44 17.07 -7.11 -11.09
C THR A 44 15.93 -6.12 -11.26
N SER A 45 15.02 -6.39 -12.19
CA SER A 45 13.80 -5.61 -12.42
C SER A 45 12.64 -6.07 -11.53
N GLY A 46 12.78 -7.18 -10.80
CA GLY A 46 11.73 -7.76 -9.95
C GLY A 46 10.78 -8.72 -10.68
N ASP A 47 11.08 -9.10 -11.92
CA ASP A 47 10.27 -10.09 -12.64
C ASP A 47 10.64 -11.50 -12.16
N CYS A 48 9.63 -12.35 -11.92
CA CYS A 48 9.86 -13.69 -11.41
C CYS A 48 10.58 -14.56 -12.43
N VAL A 49 11.66 -15.20 -11.99
CA VAL A 49 12.42 -16.12 -12.84
C VAL A 49 11.81 -17.52 -12.72
N ASN A 50 11.25 -18.03 -13.82
CA ASN A 50 10.70 -19.38 -13.90
C ASN A 50 9.67 -19.73 -12.81
N GLY A 51 8.67 -18.89 -12.59
CA GLY A 51 7.60 -19.21 -11.65
C GLY A 51 6.67 -18.03 -11.37
N PRO A 52 5.56 -18.28 -10.64
CA PRO A 52 4.65 -17.24 -10.22
C PRO A 52 5.17 -16.48 -9.00
N CYS A 53 4.37 -15.53 -8.55
CA CYS A 53 4.51 -14.97 -7.21
C CYS A 53 4.46 -16.07 -6.15
N ALA A 54 5.21 -15.88 -5.06
CA ALA A 54 5.12 -16.75 -3.90
C ALA A 54 3.70 -16.71 -3.31
N ARG A 55 3.28 -17.79 -2.65
CA ARG A 55 1.95 -17.88 -2.03
C ARG A 55 1.69 -16.67 -1.12
N GLY A 56 0.54 -16.02 -1.33
CA GLY A 56 0.18 -14.80 -0.61
C GLY A 56 0.60 -13.51 -1.30
N TRP A 57 1.30 -13.56 -2.44
CA TRP A 57 1.71 -12.39 -3.22
C TRP A 57 1.14 -12.43 -4.64
N PHE A 58 0.86 -11.28 -5.23
CA PHE A 58 0.30 -11.13 -6.57
C PHE A 58 0.55 -9.73 -7.17
N GLY A 59 0.01 -9.47 -8.36
CA GLY A 59 0.05 -8.17 -9.02
C GLY A 59 1.42 -7.82 -9.62
N PHE A 60 1.60 -6.54 -9.96
CA PHE A 60 2.81 -6.07 -10.63
C PHE A 60 4.06 -6.39 -9.80
N LYS A 61 4.95 -7.23 -10.37
CA LYS A 61 6.22 -7.67 -9.75
C LYS A 61 6.04 -8.29 -8.35
N CYS A 62 4.88 -8.91 -8.10
CA CYS A 62 4.53 -9.56 -6.83
C CYS A 62 4.60 -8.65 -5.61
N GLN A 63 4.36 -7.34 -5.78
CA GLN A 63 4.46 -6.37 -4.69
C GLN A 63 3.15 -6.18 -3.92
N TYR A 64 2.11 -6.97 -4.24
CA TYR A 64 0.81 -6.91 -3.56
C TYR A 64 0.56 -8.19 -2.78
N ARG A 65 0.03 -8.07 -1.57
CA ARG A 65 -0.33 -9.22 -0.73
C ARG A 65 -1.79 -9.61 -0.97
N ASN A 66 -2.02 -10.87 -1.29
CA ASN A 66 -3.35 -11.41 -1.54
C ASN A 66 -4.07 -11.73 -0.21
N SER A 67 -5.03 -10.88 0.17
CA SER A 67 -5.82 -11.05 1.40
C SER A 67 -6.64 -12.33 1.43
N VAL A 68 -6.98 -12.89 0.27
CA VAL A 68 -7.84 -14.08 0.14
C VAL A 68 -7.18 -15.32 0.77
N VAL A 69 -5.85 -15.37 0.81
CA VAL A 69 -5.11 -16.51 1.42
C VAL A 69 -5.41 -16.67 2.92
N ASP A 70 -5.77 -15.58 3.59
CA ASP A 70 -6.14 -15.59 5.01
C ASP A 70 -7.66 -15.44 5.24
N ALA A 71 -8.48 -15.62 4.20
CA ALA A 71 -9.92 -15.55 4.28
C ALA A 71 -10.52 -16.96 4.50
N THR A 72 -11.60 -17.03 5.27
CA THR A 72 -12.50 -18.17 5.21
C THR A 72 -13.41 -17.98 4.01
N VAL A 73 -13.45 -18.96 3.11
CA VAL A 73 -14.28 -18.92 1.90
C VAL A 73 -15.53 -19.77 2.10
N GLU A 74 -16.70 -19.21 1.82
CA GLU A 74 -17.97 -19.92 1.79
C GLU A 74 -18.54 -20.00 0.37
N PRO A 75 -19.02 -21.20 -0.07
CA PRO A 75 -19.10 -22.46 0.68
C PRO A 75 -17.73 -23.18 0.82
N LYS A 76 -17.41 -23.67 2.02
CA LYS A 76 -16.08 -24.25 2.35
C LYS A 76 -15.67 -25.49 1.57
N ARG A 77 -16.63 -26.33 1.13
CA ARG A 77 -16.32 -27.64 0.52
C ARG A 77 -15.91 -27.57 -0.95
N TYR A 78 -16.14 -26.43 -1.61
CA TYR A 78 -16.13 -26.38 -3.06
C TYR A 78 -15.34 -25.21 -3.63
N THR A 79 -14.52 -24.52 -2.82
CA THR A 79 -13.86 -23.27 -3.20
C THR A 79 -12.33 -23.34 -3.11
N SER A 80 -11.75 -24.54 -3.00
CA SER A 80 -10.29 -24.70 -2.95
C SER A 80 -9.59 -24.15 -4.20
N TRP A 81 -10.25 -24.21 -5.36
CA TRP A 81 -9.78 -23.64 -6.63
C TRP A 81 -9.59 -22.12 -6.56
N LEU A 82 -10.32 -21.40 -5.69
CA LEU A 82 -10.23 -19.94 -5.60
C LEU A 82 -8.92 -19.46 -4.97
N THR A 83 -8.25 -20.32 -4.20
CA THR A 83 -7.14 -19.94 -3.31
C THR A 83 -5.87 -20.77 -3.52
N ASP A 84 -5.86 -21.65 -4.52
CA ASP A 84 -4.72 -22.50 -4.83
C ASP A 84 -3.58 -21.75 -5.54
N GLY A 85 -3.83 -20.51 -5.98
CA GLY A 85 -2.85 -19.65 -6.63
C GLY A 85 -2.53 -20.07 -8.05
N LEU A 86 -3.38 -20.88 -8.67
CA LEU A 86 -3.26 -21.33 -10.05
C LEU A 86 -4.34 -20.66 -10.90
N SER A 87 -3.98 -20.19 -12.10
CA SER A 87 -4.92 -19.59 -13.06
C SER A 87 -5.83 -20.64 -13.73
N ASP A 88 -5.36 -21.87 -13.84
CA ASP A 88 -5.97 -22.92 -14.66
C ASP A 88 -7.02 -23.75 -13.91
N THR A 89 -7.17 -23.52 -12.60
CA THR A 89 -8.11 -24.21 -11.72
C THR A 89 -9.37 -23.36 -11.56
N CYS A 90 -10.46 -23.81 -12.18
CA CYS A 90 -11.71 -23.05 -12.19
C CYS A 90 -12.85 -23.76 -11.48
N ASN A 91 -13.84 -22.98 -11.08
CA ASN A 91 -15.12 -23.48 -10.62
C ASN A 91 -15.73 -24.40 -11.69
N ASN A 92 -16.12 -25.59 -11.28
CA ASN A 92 -16.84 -26.55 -12.10
C ASN A 92 -18.20 -26.92 -11.51
N ASP A 93 -18.55 -26.35 -10.34
CA ASP A 93 -19.78 -26.62 -9.64
C ASP A 93 -20.85 -25.60 -10.05
N THR A 94 -21.82 -26.08 -10.83
CA THR A 94 -22.96 -25.29 -11.32
C THR A 94 -23.89 -24.81 -10.20
N THR A 95 -23.75 -25.32 -8.98
CA THR A 95 -24.57 -24.91 -7.83
C THR A 95 -24.05 -23.66 -7.12
N ILE A 96 -22.81 -23.25 -7.41
CA ILE A 96 -22.19 -22.08 -6.79
C ILE A 96 -22.47 -20.85 -7.65
N SER A 97 -23.43 -20.03 -7.20
CA SER A 97 -23.74 -18.72 -7.80
C SER A 97 -23.29 -17.53 -6.94
N SER A 98 -22.75 -17.80 -5.75
CA SER A 98 -22.24 -16.81 -4.82
C SER A 98 -21.07 -17.38 -4.02
N VAL A 99 -20.08 -16.54 -3.75
CA VAL A 99 -18.93 -16.83 -2.89
C VAL A 99 -18.76 -15.69 -1.90
N THR A 100 -18.61 -16.03 -0.62
CA THR A 100 -18.34 -15.06 0.44
C THR A 100 -16.94 -15.29 0.99
N LEU A 101 -16.16 -14.21 1.05
CA LEU A 101 -14.88 -14.14 1.76
C LEU A 101 -15.12 -13.51 3.12
N LEU A 102 -14.69 -14.18 4.19
CA LEU A 102 -14.78 -13.70 5.56
C LEU A 102 -13.39 -13.60 6.19
N TRP A 103 -13.12 -12.50 6.88
CA TRP A 103 -11.88 -12.27 7.60
C TRP A 103 -12.12 -12.05 9.09
N ASP A 104 -11.27 -12.63 9.93
CA ASP A 104 -11.32 -12.44 11.39
C ASP A 104 -10.84 -11.04 11.83
N GLU A 105 -10.22 -10.28 10.92
CA GLU A 105 -9.69 -8.94 11.17
C GLU A 105 -10.17 -8.00 10.05
N GLU A 106 -10.54 -6.79 10.44
CA GLU A 106 -10.96 -5.73 9.54
C GLU A 106 -9.79 -5.20 8.69
N PHE A 107 -10.09 -4.79 7.46
CA PHE A 107 -9.10 -4.14 6.60
C PHE A 107 -9.73 -3.14 5.63
N LEU A 108 -8.88 -2.27 5.08
CA LEU A 108 -9.29 -1.32 4.05
C LEU A 108 -9.17 -1.96 2.67
N PHE A 109 -10.29 -2.12 1.97
CA PHE A 109 -10.31 -2.56 0.58
C PHE A 109 -9.76 -1.46 -0.34
N THR A 110 -9.02 -1.84 -1.37
CA THR A 110 -8.54 -0.89 -2.39
C THR A 110 -8.92 -1.31 -3.81
N TRP A 111 -8.63 -2.55 -4.18
CA TRP A 111 -9.00 -3.14 -5.47
C TRP A 111 -8.91 -4.66 -5.41
N MET A 112 -9.53 -5.34 -6.37
CA MET A 112 -9.40 -6.78 -6.55
C MET A 112 -9.14 -7.11 -8.02
N SER A 113 -8.60 -8.29 -8.29
CA SER A 113 -8.58 -8.85 -9.63
C SER A 113 -9.29 -10.20 -9.66
N ILE A 114 -10.12 -10.37 -10.67
CA ILE A 114 -10.91 -11.58 -10.92
C ILE A 114 -10.44 -12.19 -12.24
N GLU A 115 -10.21 -13.49 -12.24
CA GLU A 115 -9.90 -14.27 -13.43
C GLU A 115 -11.00 -15.30 -13.71
N VAL A 116 -11.41 -15.40 -14.97
CA VAL A 116 -12.46 -16.33 -15.41
C VAL A 116 -12.03 -17.16 -16.60
N ASN A 117 -12.58 -18.37 -16.76
CA ASN A 117 -12.33 -19.21 -17.95
C ASN A 117 -13.20 -18.82 -19.17
N ASN A 118 -14.12 -17.86 -19.01
CA ASN A 118 -14.97 -17.36 -20.08
C ASN A 118 -15.00 -15.83 -20.10
N ALA A 119 -14.19 -15.24 -20.98
CA ALA A 119 -14.05 -13.79 -21.14
C ALA A 119 -15.38 -13.05 -21.33
N SER A 120 -16.39 -13.68 -21.94
CA SER A 120 -17.71 -13.06 -22.15
C SER A 120 -18.49 -12.78 -20.85
N LYS A 121 -18.05 -13.37 -19.73
CA LYS A 121 -18.68 -13.24 -18.41
C LYS A 121 -17.88 -12.38 -17.43
N LEU A 122 -16.76 -11.79 -17.85
CA LEU A 122 -15.85 -10.99 -16.99
C LEU A 122 -16.54 -9.91 -16.15
N THR A 123 -17.60 -9.30 -16.67
CA THR A 123 -18.30 -8.19 -16.01
C THR A 123 -19.65 -8.58 -15.42
N ALA A 124 -19.99 -9.88 -15.41
CA ALA A 124 -21.29 -10.38 -14.93
C ALA A 124 -21.26 -10.80 -13.45
N PHE A 125 -20.56 -10.02 -12.63
CA PHE A 125 -20.52 -10.14 -11.16
C PHE A 125 -21.25 -8.96 -10.52
N LYS A 126 -21.87 -9.21 -9.37
CA LYS A 126 -22.19 -8.18 -8.40
C LYS A 126 -21.31 -8.39 -7.18
N ILE A 127 -20.88 -7.29 -6.60
CA ILE A 127 -19.90 -7.26 -5.51
C ILE A 127 -20.50 -6.45 -4.39
N TRP A 128 -20.53 -7.05 -3.21
CA TRP A 128 -21.01 -6.45 -1.98
C TRP A 128 -19.95 -6.54 -0.90
N PHE A 129 -20.00 -5.59 0.03
CA PHE A 129 -19.12 -5.50 1.17
C PHE A 129 -19.93 -5.44 2.46
N ILE A 130 -19.39 -5.99 3.55
CA ILE A 130 -19.94 -5.80 4.90
C ILE A 130 -18.88 -5.05 5.71
N ALA A 131 -19.28 -3.89 6.25
CA ALA A 131 -18.42 -3.06 7.09
C ALA A 131 -18.33 -3.61 8.52
N THR A 132 -17.20 -3.37 9.18
CA THR A 132 -16.97 -3.85 10.55
C THR A 132 -17.86 -3.10 11.55
N GLY A 133 -18.49 -3.86 12.46
CA GLY A 133 -19.31 -3.31 13.55
C GLY A 133 -20.72 -2.84 13.14
N GLU A 134 -21.09 -2.95 11.87
CA GLU A 134 -22.46 -2.67 11.41
C GLU A 134 -23.33 -3.93 11.38
N THR A 135 -24.64 -3.74 11.53
CA THR A 135 -25.62 -4.83 11.45
C THR A 135 -25.86 -5.23 9.99
N TYR A 136 -25.00 -6.09 9.43
CA TYR A 136 -25.18 -6.79 8.14
C TYR A 136 -25.69 -5.94 6.95
N GLU A 137 -25.40 -4.63 6.90
CA GLU A 137 -25.81 -3.82 5.75
C GLU A 137 -24.85 -4.09 4.58
N GLU A 138 -25.40 -4.59 3.48
CA GLU A 138 -24.66 -4.85 2.25
C GLU A 138 -24.35 -3.55 1.53
N ILE A 139 -23.07 -3.19 1.46
CA ILE A 139 -22.59 -2.02 0.74
C ILE A 139 -22.24 -2.44 -0.69
N PRO A 140 -22.92 -1.92 -1.73
CA PRO A 140 -22.59 -2.25 -3.11
C PRO A 140 -21.24 -1.67 -3.51
N CYS A 141 -20.47 -2.40 -4.33
CA CYS A 141 -19.30 -1.86 -5.03
C CYS A 141 -19.74 -0.74 -6.00
N SER A 142 -19.72 0.50 -5.49
CA SER A 142 -20.10 1.72 -6.19
C SER A 142 -18.88 2.41 -6.79
N GLY A 143 -19.08 3.31 -7.77
CA GLY A 143 -17.98 4.04 -8.40
C GLY A 143 -17.00 3.13 -9.15
N GLN A 144 -17.49 2.03 -9.72
CA GLN A 144 -16.65 0.98 -10.29
C GLN A 144 -15.73 1.52 -11.39
N ARG A 145 -14.43 1.28 -11.22
CA ARG A 145 -13.46 1.43 -12.31
C ARG A 145 -12.92 0.06 -12.68
N LEU A 146 -12.98 -0.26 -13.97
CA LEU A 146 -12.67 -1.57 -14.49
C LEU A 146 -11.49 -1.48 -15.45
N ALA A 147 -10.50 -2.36 -15.31
CA ALA A 147 -9.34 -2.41 -16.21
C ALA A 147 -8.98 -3.85 -16.56
N LEU A 148 -8.75 -4.12 -17.84
CA LEU A 148 -8.29 -5.44 -18.28
C LEU A 148 -6.80 -5.60 -17.99
N ILE A 149 -6.45 -6.66 -17.27
CA ILE A 149 -5.06 -7.12 -17.14
C ILE A 149 -4.71 -7.95 -18.38
N ASN A 150 -5.63 -8.82 -18.80
CA ASN A 150 -5.58 -9.61 -20.03
C ASN A 150 -7.03 -9.94 -20.49
N GLU A 151 -7.19 -10.81 -21.49
CA GLU A 151 -8.51 -11.19 -22.03
C GLU A 151 -9.44 -11.93 -21.06
N ASN A 152 -8.90 -12.50 -19.97
CA ASN A 152 -9.60 -13.34 -19.00
C ASN A 152 -9.48 -12.82 -17.56
N THR A 153 -8.80 -11.69 -17.33
CA THR A 153 -8.58 -11.13 -16.00
C THR A 153 -8.98 -9.66 -15.94
N LEU A 154 -9.88 -9.34 -15.02
CA LEU A 154 -10.39 -8.00 -14.76
C LEU A 154 -9.92 -7.47 -13.42
N LYS A 155 -9.35 -6.27 -13.41
CA LYS A 155 -9.05 -5.49 -12.22
C LYS A 155 -10.23 -4.56 -11.92
N ILE A 156 -10.70 -4.58 -10.68
CA ILE A 156 -11.90 -3.90 -10.21
C ILE A 156 -11.54 -3.00 -9.04
N PHE A 157 -11.87 -1.73 -9.17
CA PHE A 157 -11.80 -0.75 -8.09
C PHE A 157 -13.23 -0.37 -7.68
N CYS A 158 -13.46 -0.23 -6.38
CA CYS A 158 -14.71 0.27 -5.81
C CYS A 158 -14.38 1.50 -4.95
N ASP A 159 -15.24 2.50 -4.95
CA ASP A 159 -15.09 3.65 -4.05
C ASP A 159 -15.64 3.27 -2.67
N LEU A 160 -14.75 2.79 -1.79
CA LEU A 160 -15.08 2.36 -0.44
C LEU A 160 -14.21 3.09 0.59
N LYS A 161 -14.85 3.75 1.57
CA LYS A 161 -14.18 4.53 2.62
C LYS A 161 -14.41 3.96 4.02
N VAL A 162 -14.66 2.67 4.11
CA VAL A 162 -14.91 1.95 5.38
C VAL A 162 -14.01 0.73 5.46
N LEU A 163 -13.76 0.28 6.70
CA LEU A 163 -13.10 -1.00 6.93
C LEU A 163 -14.14 -2.12 6.76
N ILE A 164 -13.71 -3.22 6.16
CA ILE A 164 -14.56 -4.36 5.87
C ILE A 164 -14.04 -5.63 6.52
N GLU A 165 -14.97 -6.55 6.77
CA GLU A 165 -14.70 -7.91 7.24
C GLU A 165 -15.21 -8.97 6.27
N GLN A 166 -16.03 -8.60 5.27
CA GLN A 166 -16.55 -9.54 4.27
C GLN A 166 -16.64 -8.93 2.87
N VAL A 167 -16.42 -9.77 1.87
CA VAL A 167 -16.65 -9.49 0.44
C VAL A 167 -17.51 -10.61 -0.12
N ILE A 168 -18.60 -10.25 -0.78
CA ILE A 168 -19.54 -11.20 -1.39
C ILE A 168 -19.51 -10.98 -2.91
N LEU A 169 -19.24 -12.04 -3.66
CA LEU A 169 -19.33 -12.06 -5.12
C LEU A 169 -20.52 -12.93 -5.51
N GLU A 170 -21.45 -12.38 -6.28
CA GLU A 170 -22.61 -13.12 -6.78
C GLU A 170 -22.83 -12.90 -8.28
N GLY A 171 -23.57 -13.81 -8.91
CA GLY A 171 -23.98 -13.69 -10.31
C GLY A 171 -23.48 -14.85 -11.18
N GLU A 172 -23.85 -14.80 -12.47
CA GLU A 172 -23.54 -15.88 -13.42
C GLU A 172 -22.04 -16.11 -13.60
N ALA A 173 -21.24 -15.05 -13.44
CA ALA A 173 -19.81 -15.12 -13.65
C ALA A 173 -19.06 -15.93 -12.58
N VAL A 174 -19.67 -16.14 -11.40
CA VAL A 174 -19.11 -16.97 -10.32
C VAL A 174 -18.90 -18.42 -10.78
N TYR A 175 -19.74 -18.92 -11.68
CA TYR A 175 -19.56 -20.24 -12.27
C TYR A 175 -18.29 -20.34 -13.13
N PHE A 176 -17.85 -19.23 -13.71
CA PHE A 176 -16.67 -19.17 -14.59
C PHE A 176 -15.40 -18.74 -13.85
N LEU A 177 -15.50 -18.46 -12.54
CA LEU A 177 -14.40 -17.95 -11.72
C LEU A 177 -13.28 -18.99 -11.58
N CYS A 178 -12.04 -18.54 -11.78
CA CYS A 178 -10.84 -19.35 -11.58
C CYS A 178 -10.04 -18.85 -10.40
N SER A 179 -9.81 -17.54 -10.36
CA SER A 179 -8.95 -16.95 -9.35
C SER A 179 -9.51 -15.60 -8.91
N LEU A 180 -9.33 -15.32 -7.61
CA LEU A 180 -9.69 -14.05 -7.00
C LEU A 180 -8.53 -13.59 -6.13
N HIS A 181 -8.09 -12.38 -6.39
CA HIS A 181 -7.11 -11.71 -5.56
C HIS A 181 -7.72 -10.41 -5.04
N VAL A 182 -7.67 -10.22 -3.73
CA VAL A 182 -8.16 -8.99 -3.09
C VAL A 182 -6.95 -8.26 -2.53
N ASN A 183 -6.75 -7.03 -3.02
CA ASN A 183 -5.83 -6.10 -2.41
C ASN A 183 -6.57 -5.33 -1.31
N GLY A 184 -6.08 -5.46 -0.09
CA GLY A 184 -6.55 -4.62 1.01
C GLY A 184 -5.86 -4.99 2.31
N ASP A 185 -5.74 -4.06 3.23
CA ASP A 185 -4.63 -4.00 4.19
C ASP A 185 -4.78 -4.89 5.44
N LYS A 186 -4.91 -6.22 5.29
CA LYS A 186 -4.92 -7.14 6.44
C LYS A 186 -3.55 -7.13 7.13
N CYS A 187 -3.55 -6.95 8.45
CA CYS A 187 -2.35 -6.92 9.28
C CYS A 187 -2.41 -8.00 10.34
N LEU A 188 -2.14 -9.24 9.97
CA LEU A 188 -2.29 -10.37 10.88
C LEU A 188 -1.46 -10.13 12.15
N LEU A 189 -2.11 -10.17 13.32
CA LEU A 189 -1.46 -9.98 14.62
C LEU A 189 -0.25 -10.92 14.86
N ILE A 190 -0.18 -12.04 14.14
CA ILE A 190 0.83 -13.10 14.32
C ILE A 190 1.90 -13.09 13.20
N LYS A 191 1.64 -12.47 12.03
CA LYS A 191 2.54 -12.58 10.86
C LYS A 191 3.32 -11.31 10.50
N LEU A 192 3.23 -10.24 11.30
CA LEU A 192 4.12 -9.06 11.19
C LEU A 192 4.18 -8.39 9.80
N HIS A 193 3.29 -8.72 8.87
CA HIS A 193 3.26 -8.15 7.52
C HIS A 193 1.86 -7.64 7.24
N CYS A 194 1.79 -6.51 6.54
CA CYS A 194 0.55 -5.87 6.16
C CYS A 194 0.44 -5.73 4.65
N ASN A 195 -0.80 -5.60 4.14
CA ASN A 195 -1.03 -5.63 2.70
C ASN A 195 -0.90 -4.21 2.09
N GLY A 196 -0.65 -4.15 0.77
CA GLY A 196 -0.25 -2.95 0.04
C GLY A 196 1.26 -2.85 -0.18
N ARG A 197 1.72 -1.82 -0.89
CA ARG A 197 3.16 -1.54 -1.06
C ARG A 197 3.63 -0.65 0.09
N ASN A 198 4.62 -1.10 0.88
CA ASN A 198 5.27 -0.26 1.87
C ASN A 198 6.11 0.81 1.17
N VAL A 199 5.61 2.04 1.12
CA VAL A 199 6.28 3.19 0.50
C VAL A 199 7.26 3.90 1.42
N ALA A 200 7.31 3.54 2.71
CA ALA A 200 8.26 4.11 3.67
C ALA A 200 9.63 3.40 3.64
N LEU A 201 9.68 2.15 3.17
CA LEU A 201 10.88 1.33 3.16
C LEU A 201 12.08 2.08 2.53
N MET A 202 13.16 2.20 3.31
CA MET A 202 14.44 2.81 2.93
C MET A 202 14.34 4.27 2.47
N GLN A 203 13.25 4.98 2.80
CA GLN A 203 13.08 6.39 2.48
C GLN A 203 13.96 7.31 3.35
N GLU A 204 14.05 8.59 2.95
CA GLU A 204 14.79 9.58 3.72
C GLU A 204 14.09 9.84 5.06
N THR A 205 14.85 9.74 6.16
CA THR A 205 14.33 9.93 7.51
C THR A 205 15.17 10.93 8.30
N SER A 206 14.53 11.55 9.28
CA SER A 206 15.16 12.46 10.23
C SER A 206 14.49 12.35 11.59
N GLN A 207 15.16 12.80 12.63
CA GLN A 207 14.59 12.92 13.97
C GLN A 207 15.22 14.13 14.66
N THR A 208 14.49 14.73 15.59
CA THR A 208 14.89 15.96 16.30
C THR A 208 16.25 15.84 16.97
N THR A 209 16.48 14.71 17.64
CA THR A 209 17.73 14.35 18.29
C THR A 209 17.99 12.85 18.19
N THR A 210 19.24 12.42 18.37
CA THR A 210 19.61 10.99 18.35
C THR A 210 20.35 10.59 19.61
N HIS A 211 19.87 9.52 20.25
CA HIS A 211 20.57 8.91 21.37
C HIS A 211 21.89 8.29 20.89
N LEU A 212 23.01 8.63 21.55
CA LEU A 212 24.38 8.20 21.22
C LEU A 212 24.87 8.56 19.80
N SER A 213 24.38 7.89 18.76
CA SER A 213 24.84 8.07 17.38
C SER A 213 23.84 7.52 16.34
N ASN A 214 23.90 8.03 15.11
CA ASN A 214 23.08 7.54 13.99
C ASN A 214 23.37 6.08 13.61
N SER A 215 24.58 5.57 13.89
CA SER A 215 24.89 4.16 13.67
C SER A 215 24.23 3.22 14.68
N SER A 216 23.72 3.76 15.79
CA SER A 216 23.12 2.96 16.87
C SER A 216 21.62 3.13 16.99
N TYR A 217 21.15 4.37 16.83
CA TYR A 217 19.75 4.75 17.08
C TYR A 217 19.26 5.77 16.04
N GLY A 218 19.85 5.73 14.84
CA GLY A 218 19.52 6.64 13.77
C GLY A 218 18.07 6.48 13.29
N PRO A 219 17.50 7.53 12.68
CA PRO A 219 16.11 7.52 12.25
C PRO A 219 15.83 6.47 11.16
N GLN A 220 16.84 6.10 10.37
CA GLN A 220 16.72 5.14 9.28
C GLN A 220 16.42 3.71 9.75
N LEU A 221 16.67 3.39 11.01
CA LEU A 221 16.36 2.08 11.59
C LEU A 221 14.86 1.83 11.73
N ALA A 222 14.02 2.87 11.58
CA ALA A 222 12.58 2.71 11.63
C ALA A 222 11.95 2.52 10.24
N VAL A 223 12.75 2.37 9.18
CA VAL A 223 12.26 2.08 7.82
C VAL A 223 13.20 1.11 7.09
N ASP A 224 13.95 0.29 7.81
CA ASP A 224 14.96 -0.59 7.21
C ASP A 224 14.40 -1.99 6.86
N GLY A 225 13.13 -2.25 7.19
CA GLY A 225 12.45 -3.52 6.98
C GLY A 225 12.78 -4.59 8.02
N ASP A 226 13.58 -4.28 9.05
CA ASP A 226 13.84 -5.19 10.17
C ASP A 226 12.79 -4.98 11.28
N LEU A 227 11.95 -5.98 11.49
CA LEU A 227 10.89 -5.92 12.50
C LEU A 227 11.38 -6.28 13.91
N ASN A 228 12.69 -6.25 14.15
CA ASN A 228 13.28 -6.47 15.45
C ASN A 228 12.89 -5.36 16.43
N THR A 229 11.96 -5.67 17.31
CA THR A 229 11.42 -4.74 18.32
C THR A 229 12.31 -4.55 19.56
N ASN A 230 13.55 -5.06 19.55
CA ASN A 230 14.50 -4.94 20.64
C ASN A 230 15.52 -3.81 20.40
N ALA A 231 15.33 -2.68 21.06
CA ALA A 231 16.18 -1.51 20.88
C ALA A 231 17.61 -1.72 21.43
N LEU A 232 17.81 -2.62 22.39
CA LEU A 232 19.14 -2.95 22.91
C LEU A 232 20.00 -3.72 21.89
N MET A 233 19.37 -4.30 20.87
CA MET A 233 20.05 -4.92 19.73
C MET A 233 20.27 -3.94 18.56
N MET A 234 20.08 -2.63 18.78
CA MET A 234 20.25 -1.56 17.77
C MET A 234 19.29 -1.70 16.57
N GLY A 235 18.11 -2.28 16.79
CA GLY A 235 17.05 -2.41 15.77
C GLY A 235 15.98 -1.31 15.81
N CYS A 236 16.17 -0.23 16.56
CA CYS A 236 15.16 0.83 16.67
C CYS A 236 15.80 2.22 16.63
N SER A 237 15.08 3.19 16.04
CA SER A 237 15.39 4.61 16.21
C SER A 237 15.15 5.04 17.66
N HIS A 238 15.91 6.03 18.16
CA HIS A 238 15.72 6.54 19.52
C HIS A 238 16.16 8.00 19.66
N THR A 239 15.26 8.87 20.12
CA THR A 239 15.58 10.28 20.41
C THR A 239 16.37 10.45 21.71
N ALA A 240 17.05 11.59 21.89
CA ALA A 240 17.89 11.83 23.06
C ALA A 240 17.08 12.14 24.32
N VAL A 241 17.69 11.90 25.49
CA VAL A 241 17.05 12.05 26.82
C VAL A 241 16.70 13.50 27.17
N ASN A 242 17.35 14.48 26.54
CA ASN A 242 17.16 15.90 26.78
C ASN A 242 16.24 16.58 25.76
N ASP A 243 15.61 15.81 24.89
CA ASP A 243 14.65 16.31 23.91
C ASP A 243 13.29 16.52 24.58
N THR A 244 12.78 17.74 24.59
CA THR A 244 11.51 18.09 25.24
C THR A 244 10.31 17.96 24.30
N GLU A 245 10.54 17.92 22.98
CA GLU A 245 9.51 17.77 21.96
C GLU A 245 10.03 16.81 20.86
N PRO A 246 10.37 15.57 21.21
CA PRO A 246 10.96 14.63 20.28
C PRO A 246 10.00 14.27 19.14
N CYS A 247 10.53 14.31 17.93
CA CYS A 247 9.84 13.87 16.73
C CYS A 247 10.75 13.04 15.84
N TRP A 248 10.14 12.12 15.10
CA TRP A 248 10.73 11.36 14.01
C TRP A 248 9.92 11.61 12.74
N THR A 249 10.59 11.74 11.60
CA THR A 249 9.95 12.05 10.32
C THR A 249 10.51 11.16 9.21
N VAL A 250 9.62 10.62 8.37
CA VAL A 250 9.95 10.04 7.06
C VAL A 250 9.46 10.96 5.95
N THR A 251 10.31 11.17 4.94
CA THR A 251 10.00 11.94 3.73
C THR A 251 10.09 11.03 2.52
N PHE A 252 8.99 10.93 1.78
CA PHE A 252 8.94 10.14 0.57
C PHE A 252 9.64 10.88 -0.58
N ASP A 253 10.35 10.16 -1.44
CA ASP A 253 10.96 10.63 -2.69
C ASP A 253 9.97 11.36 -3.61
N GLY A 254 8.69 10.98 -3.58
CA GLY A 254 7.57 11.67 -4.20
C GLY A 254 6.28 11.50 -3.39
N PRO A 255 5.23 12.26 -3.70
CA PRO A 255 3.96 12.16 -2.99
C PRO A 255 3.29 10.83 -3.32
N ARG A 256 2.58 10.27 -2.33
CA ARG A 256 1.95 8.95 -2.38
C ARG A 256 0.51 9.06 -1.87
N ALA A 257 -0.39 8.25 -2.44
CA ALA A 257 -1.71 8.04 -1.86
C ALA A 257 -1.55 7.02 -0.71
N VAL A 258 -1.31 7.50 0.50
CA VAL A 258 -1.10 6.65 1.67
C VAL A 258 -2.39 6.45 2.42
N ASN A 259 -2.76 5.20 2.65
CA ASN A 259 -4.02 4.81 3.26
C ASN A 259 -3.84 4.16 4.64
N LYS A 260 -2.61 3.77 5.01
CA LYS A 260 -2.36 3.13 6.30
C LYS A 260 -0.93 3.36 6.79
N PHE A 261 -0.81 3.51 8.10
CA PHE A 261 0.46 3.54 8.83
C PHE A 261 0.49 2.44 9.87
N ILE A 262 1.67 1.86 10.06
CA ILE A 262 1.92 0.81 11.04
C ILE A 262 3.18 1.14 11.78
N ILE A 263 3.06 1.19 13.10
CA ILE A 263 4.11 1.68 13.95
C ILE A 263 4.44 0.56 14.93
N TYR A 264 5.64 0.00 14.78
CA TYR A 264 6.20 -1.01 15.65
C TYR A 264 6.93 -0.30 16.80
N ASN A 265 6.32 -0.39 17.98
CA ASN A 265 6.85 0.17 19.21
C ASN A 265 7.95 -0.73 19.77
N ARG A 266 8.78 -0.16 20.63
CA ARG A 266 9.78 -0.92 21.40
C ARG A 266 9.12 -1.95 22.29
N ARG A 267 9.68 -3.17 22.33
CA ARG A 267 9.12 -4.29 23.12
C ARG A 267 9.96 -4.67 24.33
N ASP A 268 11.27 -4.47 24.29
CA ASP A 268 12.19 -4.94 25.33
C ASP A 268 12.14 -4.13 26.63
N ASP A 269 11.88 -2.82 26.55
CA ASP A 269 11.78 -1.94 27.72
C ASP A 269 11.04 -0.64 27.37
N LYS A 270 10.28 -0.12 28.34
CA LYS A 270 9.53 1.15 28.27
C LYS A 270 8.61 1.36 27.05
N PRO A 271 7.74 0.40 26.67
CA PRO A 271 6.76 0.62 25.60
C PRO A 271 5.80 1.79 25.90
N GLU A 272 5.60 2.13 27.17
CA GLU A 272 4.72 3.22 27.62
C GLU A 272 5.17 4.62 27.17
N ARG A 273 6.41 4.78 26.69
CA ARG A 273 6.93 6.06 26.19
C ARG A 273 6.20 6.57 24.95
N LEU A 274 5.67 5.66 24.14
CA LEU A 274 4.98 6.03 22.89
C LEU A 274 3.49 6.32 23.09
N LYS A 275 2.91 6.15 24.28
CA LYS A 275 1.48 6.44 24.51
C LYS A 275 1.13 7.89 24.18
N HIS A 276 -0.06 8.14 23.64
CA HIS A 276 -0.54 9.49 23.30
C HIS A 276 0.28 10.23 22.24
N PHE A 277 1.11 9.51 21.48
CA PHE A 277 1.84 10.10 20.37
C PHE A 277 0.90 10.75 19.36
N GLN A 278 1.44 11.72 18.64
CA GLN A 278 0.78 12.37 17.52
C GLN A 278 1.46 11.94 16.23
N LEU A 279 0.66 11.57 15.23
CA LEU A 279 1.11 11.38 13.85
C LEU A 279 0.49 12.47 12.99
N GLU A 280 1.32 13.18 12.25
CA GLU A 280 0.91 14.20 11.29
C GLU A 280 1.48 13.86 9.91
N ALA A 281 0.62 13.89 8.90
CA ALA A 281 1.01 13.67 7.51
C ALA A 281 0.78 14.94 6.70
N GLU A 282 1.78 15.33 5.93
CA GLU A 282 1.76 16.56 5.13
C GLU A 282 1.84 16.26 3.63
N ASN A 283 1.32 17.17 2.81
CA ASN A 283 1.47 17.10 1.36
C ASN A 283 2.76 17.80 0.87
N GLU A 284 2.97 17.86 -0.46
CA GLU A 284 4.16 18.51 -1.05
C GLU A 284 4.26 20.02 -0.76
N HIS A 285 3.17 20.65 -0.32
CA HIS A 285 3.12 22.06 0.02
C HIS A 285 3.25 22.30 1.54
N SER A 286 3.68 21.28 2.31
CA SER A 286 3.78 21.32 3.77
C SER A 286 2.46 21.69 4.44
N GLN A 287 1.35 21.25 3.86
CA GLN A 287 0.03 21.36 4.49
C GLN A 287 -0.30 20.05 5.16
N SER A 288 -0.69 20.12 6.42
CA SER A 288 -1.27 18.98 7.15
C SER A 288 -2.52 18.49 6.44
N VAL A 289 -2.48 17.24 5.98
CA VAL A 289 -3.60 16.58 5.29
C VAL A 289 -4.25 15.52 6.18
N PHE A 290 -3.51 14.94 7.12
CA PHE A 290 -4.02 13.94 8.04
C PHE A 290 -3.32 14.07 9.39
N SER A 291 -4.10 13.91 10.46
CA SER A 291 -3.59 13.89 11.84
C SER A 291 -4.24 12.77 12.62
N TYR A 292 -3.44 12.05 13.38
CA TYR A 292 -3.88 11.03 14.33
C TYR A 292 -3.26 11.30 15.69
N ARG A 293 -4.03 11.05 16.74
CA ARG A 293 -3.58 11.09 18.12
C ARG A 293 -3.98 9.79 18.80
N ASP A 294 -3.00 9.12 19.39
CA ASP A 294 -3.27 7.95 20.21
C ASP A 294 -4.09 8.32 21.44
N SER A 295 -5.27 7.73 21.59
CA SER A 295 -6.18 7.97 22.71
C SER A 295 -6.10 6.87 23.77
N LEU A 296 -5.24 5.87 23.61
CA LEU A 296 -5.15 4.75 24.54
C LEU A 296 -4.29 5.10 25.76
N ASP A 297 -4.82 4.80 26.94
CA ASP A 297 -4.09 5.01 28.20
C ASP A 297 -3.02 3.93 28.47
N HIS A 298 -2.97 2.89 27.62
CA HIS A 298 -2.00 1.80 27.64
C HIS A 298 -1.21 1.75 26.34
N SER A 299 0.04 1.28 26.41
CA SER A 299 0.87 1.13 25.21
C SER A 299 0.56 -0.13 24.45
N LEU A 300 0.57 -0.03 23.12
CA LEU A 300 0.57 -1.17 22.21
C LEU A 300 1.99 -1.45 21.72
N TYR A 301 2.25 -2.69 21.31
CA TYR A 301 3.47 -3.04 20.58
C TYR A 301 3.37 -2.71 19.09
N ILE A 302 2.15 -2.68 18.55
CA ILE A 302 1.90 -2.37 17.14
C ILE A 302 0.67 -1.46 17.08
N TYR A 303 0.87 -0.22 16.62
CA TYR A 303 -0.22 0.70 16.33
C TYR A 303 -0.58 0.63 14.85
N ARG A 304 -1.88 0.64 14.56
CA ARG A 304 -2.43 0.63 13.19
C ARG A 304 -3.28 1.86 13.03
N VAL A 305 -2.89 2.74 12.10
CA VAL A 305 -3.58 4.01 11.84
C VAL A 305 -4.06 4.01 10.40
N ASN A 306 -5.38 4.08 10.20
CA ASN A 306 -5.98 4.08 8.87
C ASN A 306 -6.28 5.52 8.41
N ASN A 307 -5.91 5.85 7.18
CA ASN A 307 -6.26 7.07 6.47
C ASN A 307 -7.24 6.75 5.35
N LEU A 308 -8.54 6.90 5.63
CA LEU A 308 -9.64 6.50 4.73
C LEU A 308 -9.83 7.45 3.53
N GLU A 309 -9.12 8.59 3.51
CA GLU A 309 -9.29 9.63 2.49
C GLU A 309 -8.29 9.55 1.33
N HIS A 310 -7.37 8.56 1.34
CA HIS A 310 -6.37 8.34 0.28
C HIS A 310 -5.58 9.60 -0.12
N LEU A 311 -5.23 10.39 0.88
CA LEU A 311 -4.67 11.73 0.69
C LEU A 311 -3.26 11.67 0.11
N SER A 312 -2.89 12.74 -0.61
CA SER A 312 -1.54 12.96 -1.11
C SER A 312 -0.59 13.29 0.04
N VAL A 313 0.20 12.31 0.47
CA VAL A 313 1.19 12.45 1.53
C VAL A 313 2.60 12.48 0.95
N LYS A 314 3.42 13.43 1.43
CA LYS A 314 4.84 13.60 1.08
C LYS A 314 5.74 13.30 2.28
N SER A 315 5.29 13.61 3.49
CA SER A 315 6.02 13.35 4.74
C SER A 315 5.06 12.92 5.85
N VAL A 316 5.60 12.15 6.79
CA VAL A 316 4.89 11.70 7.99
C VAL A 316 5.79 11.95 9.18
N THR A 317 5.27 12.62 10.20
CA THR A 317 5.97 12.97 11.43
C THR A 317 5.25 12.36 12.62
N ILE A 318 6.00 11.69 13.50
CA ILE A 318 5.52 11.12 14.76
C ILE A 318 6.21 11.86 15.90
N CYS A 319 5.43 12.52 16.75
CA CYS A 319 5.91 13.32 17.87
C CYS A 319 5.37 12.81 19.21
N GLN A 320 6.14 13.03 20.28
CA GLN A 320 5.72 12.83 21.65
C GLN A 320 5.97 14.11 22.45
N ASN A 321 4.96 14.64 23.13
CA ASN A 321 5.08 15.84 23.97
C ASN A 321 4.18 15.83 25.23
N GLU A 322 3.52 14.71 25.54
CA GLU A 322 2.56 14.63 26.66
C GLU A 322 3.05 13.82 27.87
N THR A 323 4.36 13.52 27.93
CA THR A 323 4.95 12.81 29.08
C THR A 323 6.06 13.66 29.72
N ASP A 324 6.27 13.49 31.02
CA ASP A 324 7.30 14.24 31.78
C ASP A 324 8.73 13.99 31.27
N THR A 325 8.94 12.92 30.51
CA THR A 325 10.19 12.55 29.86
C THR A 325 9.88 11.97 28.48
N PRO A 326 9.63 12.82 27.46
CA PRO A 326 9.16 12.36 26.17
C PRO A 326 10.28 11.70 25.39
N PHE A 327 9.96 10.58 24.76
CA PHE A 327 10.85 9.87 23.84
C PHE A 327 10.06 9.42 22.63
N VAL A 328 10.69 9.46 21.47
CA VAL A 328 10.23 8.73 20.30
C VAL A 328 11.24 7.61 20.07
N THR A 329 10.75 6.38 20.17
CA THR A 329 11.52 5.16 19.94
C THR A 329 10.70 4.25 19.06
N LEU A 330 11.07 4.17 17.78
CA LEU A 330 10.32 3.45 16.75
C LEU A 330 11.22 2.37 16.19
N CYS A 331 10.76 1.13 16.24
CA CYS A 331 11.51 -0.01 15.72
C CYS A 331 11.21 -0.26 14.25
N GLU A 332 10.00 0.05 13.80
CA GLU A 332 9.69 0.12 12.37
C GLU A 332 8.45 0.99 12.17
N VAL A 333 8.40 1.72 11.05
CA VAL A 333 7.27 2.50 10.58
C VAL A 333 7.03 2.14 9.12
N GLU A 334 5.94 1.43 8.88
CA GLU A 334 5.49 1.10 7.54
C GLU A 334 4.39 2.07 7.12
N ALA A 335 4.47 2.58 5.89
CA ALA A 335 3.39 3.35 5.27
C ALA A 335 2.93 2.60 4.03
N TYR A 336 1.69 2.14 4.02
CA TYR A 336 1.14 1.41 2.88
C TYR A 336 0.39 2.38 1.98
N GLY A 337 0.65 2.27 0.67
CA GLY A 337 0.04 3.18 -0.29
C GLY A 337 0.46 2.94 -1.72
N GLU A 338 -0.06 3.81 -2.60
CA GLU A 338 0.07 3.70 -4.05
C GLU A 338 0.55 5.00 -4.69
N CYS A 339 0.83 4.92 -5.99
CA CYS A 339 1.09 6.11 -6.79
C CYS A 339 -0.16 7.00 -6.89
N LEU A 340 0.05 8.32 -6.82
CA LEU A 340 -1.02 9.28 -7.08
C LEU A 340 -1.55 9.13 -8.53
N PRO A 341 -2.81 9.51 -8.78
CA PRO A 341 -3.34 9.61 -10.12
C PRO A 341 -2.40 10.35 -11.08
N GLY A 342 -2.14 9.70 -12.22
CA GLY A 342 -1.24 10.22 -13.24
C GLY A 342 0.22 9.79 -13.13
N SER A 343 0.55 8.96 -12.14
CA SER A 343 1.86 8.34 -12.01
C SER A 343 1.78 6.81 -11.85
N TRP A 344 2.85 6.13 -12.25
CA TRP A 344 2.94 4.67 -12.20
C TRP A 344 4.40 4.20 -11.98
N GLY A 345 4.54 2.91 -11.71
CA GLY A 345 5.80 2.25 -11.40
C GLY A 345 6.06 2.13 -9.90
N LEU A 346 7.06 1.32 -9.54
CA LEU A 346 7.36 1.05 -8.13
C LEU A 346 7.79 2.29 -7.34
N ASN A 347 8.40 3.27 -8.00
CA ASN A 347 8.82 4.56 -7.42
C ASN A 347 7.90 5.74 -7.83
N CYS A 348 6.80 5.46 -8.54
CA CYS A 348 5.87 6.48 -9.06
C CYS A 348 6.53 7.60 -9.89
N SER A 349 7.70 7.35 -10.46
CA SER A 349 8.44 8.37 -11.22
C SER A 349 7.96 8.49 -12.67
N ASN A 350 7.27 7.48 -13.18
CA ASN A 350 6.74 7.50 -14.54
C ASN A 350 5.38 8.22 -14.57
N LYS A 351 5.12 8.94 -15.66
CA LYS A 351 3.83 9.61 -15.90
C LYS A 351 2.92 8.75 -16.78
N CYS A 352 1.62 8.80 -16.52
CA CYS A 352 0.64 8.12 -17.35
C CYS A 352 0.67 8.66 -18.80
N PRO A 353 0.35 7.82 -19.80
CA PRO A 353 0.15 8.27 -21.18
C PRO A 353 -0.96 9.31 -21.30
N SER A 354 -0.86 10.21 -22.30
CA SER A 354 -1.85 11.27 -22.53
C SER A 354 -3.24 10.75 -22.92
N SER A 355 -3.35 9.50 -23.37
CA SER A 355 -4.63 8.82 -23.65
C SER A 355 -5.40 8.45 -22.38
N CYS A 356 -4.73 8.33 -21.23
CA CYS A 356 -5.38 8.03 -19.95
C CYS A 356 -4.65 8.72 -18.78
N PRO A 357 -4.58 10.06 -18.77
CA PRO A 357 -3.61 10.82 -17.98
C PRO A 357 -3.74 10.63 -16.47
N ASN A 358 -4.90 10.20 -15.96
CA ASN A 358 -5.12 9.92 -14.53
C ASN A 358 -5.50 8.45 -14.24
N PHE A 359 -5.75 7.65 -15.28
CA PHE A 359 -6.42 6.36 -15.18
C PHE A 359 -5.54 5.18 -15.58
N CYS A 360 -4.26 5.40 -15.91
CA CYS A 360 -3.35 4.31 -16.19
C CYS A 360 -3.15 3.42 -14.96
N ASP A 361 -2.85 2.14 -15.20
CA ASP A 361 -2.51 1.21 -14.12
C ASP A 361 -1.27 1.69 -13.36
N ARG A 362 -1.32 1.63 -12.02
CA ARG A 362 -0.25 2.16 -11.16
C ARG A 362 1.02 1.32 -11.19
N GLY A 363 0.94 0.06 -11.60
CA GLY A 363 2.09 -0.83 -11.73
C GLY A 363 2.87 -0.59 -13.01
N ASP A 364 2.20 -0.67 -14.16
CA ASP A 364 2.86 -0.71 -15.48
C ASP A 364 2.52 0.46 -16.42
N GLY A 365 1.62 1.36 -16.03
CA GLY A 365 1.24 2.52 -16.83
C GLY A 365 0.32 2.23 -18.01
N SER A 366 -0.24 1.02 -18.09
CA SER A 366 -1.14 0.62 -19.17
C SER A 366 -2.49 1.36 -19.12
N CYS A 367 -3.06 1.64 -20.30
CA CYS A 367 -4.35 2.31 -20.46
C CYS A 367 -5.45 1.32 -20.85
N ASN A 368 -5.72 0.33 -20.00
CA ASN A 368 -6.65 -0.76 -20.31
C ASN A 368 -8.02 -0.62 -19.64
N VAL A 369 -8.43 0.62 -19.34
CA VAL A 369 -9.74 0.90 -18.75
C VAL A 369 -10.83 0.48 -19.73
N ILE A 370 -11.85 -0.19 -19.20
CA ILE A 370 -13.03 -0.58 -19.95
C ILE A 370 -14.28 0.05 -19.34
N CYS A 371 -15.25 0.34 -20.19
CA CYS A 371 -16.54 0.86 -19.76
C CYS A 371 -17.66 -0.11 -20.12
N VAL A 372 -18.44 -0.56 -19.15
CA VAL A 372 -19.64 -1.37 -19.41
C VAL A 372 -20.81 -0.44 -19.62
N GLY A 373 -21.42 -0.45 -20.80
CA GLY A 373 -22.53 0.45 -21.12
C GLY A 373 -22.14 1.86 -21.55
N PHE A 374 -20.85 2.16 -21.69
CA PHE A 374 -20.33 3.43 -22.20
C PHE A 374 -19.26 3.20 -23.27
N SER A 375 -18.97 4.23 -24.07
CA SER A 375 -18.19 4.13 -25.32
C SER A 375 -16.93 4.99 -25.36
N ASP A 376 -16.60 5.65 -24.26
CA ASP A 376 -15.55 6.66 -24.11
C ASP A 376 -14.61 6.34 -22.92
N PRO A 377 -13.93 5.18 -22.93
CA PRO A 377 -12.85 4.95 -21.97
C PRO A 377 -11.76 6.02 -22.12
N PRO A 378 -11.13 6.46 -21.03
CA PRO A 378 -11.28 5.95 -19.66
C PRO A 378 -12.39 6.62 -18.83
N ASP A 379 -13.06 7.65 -19.34
CA ASP A 379 -13.99 8.48 -18.55
C ASP A 379 -15.35 7.82 -18.32
N CYS A 380 -15.78 6.95 -19.23
CA CYS A 380 -17.03 6.19 -19.14
C CYS A 380 -18.27 7.08 -18.89
N THR A 381 -18.36 8.21 -19.60
CA THR A 381 -19.46 9.19 -19.46
C THR A 381 -20.47 9.15 -20.60
N ARG A 382 -20.08 8.65 -21.77
CA ARG A 382 -20.91 8.57 -22.98
C ARG A 382 -21.54 7.20 -23.11
N ALA A 383 -22.79 7.11 -22.64
CA ALA A 383 -23.60 5.90 -22.70
C ALA A 383 -23.65 5.30 -24.11
N CYS A 384 -23.83 3.98 -24.20
CA CYS A 384 -24.01 3.30 -25.48
C CYS A 384 -25.22 3.86 -26.22
N ALA A 385 -25.11 3.89 -27.56
CA ALA A 385 -26.30 4.01 -28.39
C ALA A 385 -27.29 2.91 -28.03
N VAL A 386 -28.59 3.20 -28.03
CA VAL A 386 -29.66 2.26 -27.61
C VAL A 386 -29.67 0.93 -28.38
N THR A 387 -28.96 0.85 -29.52
CA THR A 387 -28.78 -0.33 -30.36
C THR A 387 -27.49 -1.12 -30.07
N ARG A 388 -26.72 -0.71 -29.06
CA ARG A 388 -25.46 -1.33 -28.66
C ARG A 388 -25.39 -1.50 -27.14
N TYR A 389 -24.58 -2.46 -26.71
CA TYR A 389 -24.39 -2.73 -25.29
C TYR A 389 -23.01 -3.36 -24.99
N GLY A 390 -22.74 -3.57 -23.71
CA GLY A 390 -21.58 -4.30 -23.19
C GLY A 390 -20.32 -3.45 -23.10
N ILE A 391 -19.16 -4.13 -23.05
CA ILE A 391 -17.85 -3.50 -22.93
C ILE A 391 -17.58 -2.59 -24.13
N ASN A 392 -17.32 -1.31 -23.87
CA ASN A 392 -17.04 -0.26 -24.85
C ASN A 392 -18.10 -0.19 -25.98
N CYS A 393 -19.34 -0.60 -25.70
CA CYS A 393 -20.43 -0.71 -26.66
C CYS A 393 -20.08 -1.55 -27.90
N SER A 394 -19.29 -2.61 -27.70
CA SER A 394 -18.82 -3.49 -28.78
C SER A 394 -19.90 -4.44 -29.31
N GLN A 395 -20.95 -4.71 -28.52
CA GLN A 395 -22.01 -5.65 -28.89
C GLN A 395 -23.22 -4.92 -29.47
N SER A 396 -23.89 -5.56 -30.45
CA SER A 396 -25.13 -5.06 -31.03
C SER A 396 -26.34 -5.72 -30.37
N CYS A 397 -27.38 -4.94 -30.07
CA CYS A 397 -28.63 -5.47 -29.54
C CYS A 397 -29.24 -6.51 -30.49
N SER A 398 -29.94 -7.49 -29.91
CA SER A 398 -30.63 -8.52 -30.68
C SER A 398 -31.69 -7.93 -31.61
N GLY A 399 -31.79 -8.47 -32.83
CA GLY A 399 -32.85 -8.11 -33.78
C GLY A 399 -34.26 -8.50 -33.33
N SER A 400 -34.36 -9.35 -32.30
CA SER A 400 -35.63 -9.68 -31.66
C SER A 400 -36.13 -8.61 -30.70
N CYS A 401 -35.29 -7.63 -30.32
CA CYS A 401 -35.70 -6.51 -29.49
C CYS A 401 -36.52 -5.51 -30.32
N LEU A 402 -37.53 -4.88 -29.70
CA LEU A 402 -38.30 -3.82 -30.36
C LEU A 402 -37.36 -2.69 -30.79
N ASN A 403 -37.37 -2.35 -32.08
CA ASN A 403 -36.46 -1.38 -32.71
C ASN A 403 -34.97 -1.67 -32.49
N HIS A 404 -34.58 -2.91 -32.17
CA HIS A 404 -33.22 -3.25 -31.75
C HIS A 404 -32.77 -2.49 -30.48
N HIS A 405 -33.68 -2.10 -29.61
CA HIS A 405 -33.33 -1.38 -28.38
C HIS A 405 -33.04 -2.35 -27.23
N CYS A 406 -31.93 -2.15 -26.54
CA CYS A 406 -31.58 -2.94 -25.38
C CYS A 406 -30.88 -2.12 -24.29
N HIS A 407 -30.79 -2.71 -23.09
CA HIS A 407 -30.09 -2.12 -21.96
C HIS A 407 -28.59 -2.02 -22.28
N PRO A 408 -27.96 -0.86 -22.07
CA PRO A 408 -26.59 -0.59 -22.52
C PRO A 408 -25.55 -1.50 -21.83
N GLU A 409 -25.80 -2.00 -20.63
CA GLU A 409 -24.84 -2.85 -19.94
C GLU A 409 -24.94 -4.34 -20.31
N ASN A 410 -26.16 -4.89 -20.34
CA ASN A 410 -26.38 -6.34 -20.38
C ASN A 410 -27.09 -6.85 -21.64
N GLY A 411 -27.55 -5.94 -22.52
CA GLY A 411 -28.16 -6.31 -23.79
C GLY A 411 -29.61 -6.81 -23.71
N SER A 412 -30.24 -6.78 -22.53
CA SER A 412 -31.65 -7.18 -22.37
C SER A 412 -32.58 -6.22 -23.11
N CYS A 413 -33.60 -6.74 -23.80
CA CYS A 413 -34.52 -5.89 -24.57
C CYS A 413 -35.31 -4.97 -23.64
N VAL A 414 -35.31 -3.67 -23.94
CA VAL A 414 -36.11 -2.69 -23.20
C VAL A 414 -37.47 -2.51 -23.87
N ILE A 415 -38.55 -2.57 -23.09
CA ILE A 415 -39.92 -2.36 -23.55
C ILE A 415 -40.26 -0.90 -23.23
N SER A 416 -40.05 0.05 -24.15
CA SER A 416 -40.34 1.46 -23.85
C SER A 416 -41.84 1.69 -23.56
N PRO A 417 -42.16 2.61 -22.64
CA PRO A 417 -42.51 3.96 -23.08
C PRO A 417 -41.82 5.08 -22.28
N GLY A 418 -41.06 5.93 -22.99
CA GLY A 418 -40.71 7.33 -22.65
C GLY A 418 -40.01 7.65 -21.32
N SER A 419 -38.73 8.05 -21.37
CA SER A 419 -38.22 9.23 -20.63
C SER A 419 -36.77 9.57 -21.01
N SER A 420 -36.60 10.85 -21.37
CA SER A 420 -35.41 11.72 -21.26
C SER A 420 -34.04 11.21 -21.71
N LEU A 421 -33.73 11.46 -22.99
CA LEU A 421 -32.37 11.80 -23.42
C LEU A 421 -32.44 13.24 -23.95
N ASP A 422 -31.88 14.17 -23.21
CA ASP A 422 -31.63 15.52 -23.68
C ASP A 422 -30.52 15.46 -24.74
N ASP A 423 -30.89 15.75 -25.98
CA ASP A 423 -30.02 15.93 -27.12
C ASP A 423 -29.48 17.37 -27.09
N HIS A 424 -28.20 17.53 -26.81
CA HIS A 424 -27.47 18.75 -27.13
C HIS A 424 -26.32 18.42 -28.06
N SER A 425 -26.58 18.64 -29.33
CA SER A 425 -25.61 18.65 -30.43
C SER A 425 -25.23 20.09 -30.80
N GLU A 426 -23.94 20.22 -31.11
CA GLU A 426 -23.24 21.25 -31.90
C GLU A 426 -22.87 22.62 -31.30
N GLY A 427 -21.55 22.87 -31.30
CA GLY A 427 -20.90 24.17 -31.19
C GLY A 427 -19.50 24.10 -31.82
N SER A 428 -19.26 24.96 -32.80
CA SER A 428 -18.29 24.87 -33.89
C SER A 428 -16.79 24.99 -33.55
N SER A 429 -15.99 24.38 -34.42
CA SER A 429 -14.58 24.64 -34.70
C SER A 429 -14.24 26.11 -34.95
N SER A 430 -13.08 26.55 -34.47
CA SER A 430 -12.27 27.59 -35.13
C SER A 430 -10.80 27.25 -34.97
N ALA A 431 -10.15 27.00 -36.11
CA ALA A 431 -8.71 26.86 -36.24
C ALA A 431 -8.13 28.23 -36.58
N ASP A 432 -7.03 28.61 -35.93
CA ASP A 432 -6.15 29.66 -36.43
C ASP A 432 -4.70 29.16 -36.45
N SER A 433 -4.16 29.15 -37.66
CA SER A 433 -2.74 29.02 -38.00
C SER A 433 -2.03 30.37 -37.80
N ILE A 434 -0.70 30.38 -37.58
CA ILE A 434 0.29 31.10 -38.41
C ILE A 434 1.74 31.01 -37.86
N SER A 435 2.64 30.77 -38.82
CA SER A 435 4.06 31.17 -38.99
C SER A 435 5.20 30.56 -38.17
N THR A 436 6.00 29.82 -38.93
CA THR A 436 7.46 29.63 -38.82
C THR A 436 8.26 30.94 -38.70
N GLY A 437 9.32 30.91 -37.91
CA GLY A 437 10.40 31.91 -37.91
C GLY A 437 11.68 31.31 -37.36
N ILE A 438 12.60 30.93 -38.25
CA ILE A 438 13.97 30.49 -37.93
C ILE A 438 14.81 31.73 -37.62
N GLY A 439 15.48 31.73 -36.47
CA GLY A 439 16.50 32.72 -36.11
C GLY A 439 17.72 32.02 -35.50
N ILE A 440 18.76 31.84 -36.31
CA ILE A 440 20.07 31.31 -35.89
C ILE A 440 20.81 32.41 -35.12
N GLY A 441 21.27 32.07 -33.92
CA GLY A 441 22.19 32.90 -33.13
C GLY A 441 23.16 32.00 -32.35
N ILE A 442 24.26 31.60 -32.98
CA ILE A 442 25.40 30.94 -32.32
C ILE A 442 26.32 32.03 -31.79
N GLY A 443 26.56 32.04 -30.48
CA GLY A 443 27.66 32.76 -29.87
C GLY A 443 27.55 32.87 -28.35
N ALA A 444 28.50 32.26 -27.64
CA ALA A 444 28.77 32.37 -26.19
C ALA A 444 28.17 31.33 -25.21
N SER A 445 27.89 30.09 -25.61
CA SER A 445 27.40 29.05 -24.66
C SER A 445 28.50 28.23 -23.96
N CYS A 446 29.72 28.15 -24.50
CA CYS A 446 30.75 27.27 -23.92
C CYS A 446 31.29 27.74 -22.55
N CYS A 447 31.32 29.04 -22.26
CA CYS A 447 31.79 29.53 -20.96
C CYS A 447 30.77 29.30 -19.85
N LEU A 448 29.46 29.44 -20.14
CA LEU A 448 28.41 29.23 -19.15
C LEU A 448 28.32 27.75 -18.73
N PHE A 449 28.47 26.83 -19.71
CA PHE A 449 28.43 25.40 -19.46
C PHE A 449 29.62 24.93 -18.61
N LEU A 450 30.84 25.46 -18.86
CA LEU A 450 32.03 25.13 -18.06
C LEU A 450 31.95 25.64 -16.62
N ILE A 451 31.32 26.80 -16.39
CA ILE A 451 31.09 27.35 -15.05
C ILE A 451 30.08 26.49 -14.28
N ILE A 452 28.97 26.08 -14.93
CA ILE A 452 27.98 25.18 -14.33
C ILE A 452 28.62 23.82 -13.99
N LEU A 453 29.45 23.28 -14.87
CA LEU A 453 30.16 22.01 -14.64
C LEU A 453 31.13 22.10 -13.45
N LEU A 454 31.84 23.22 -13.31
CA LEU A 454 32.70 23.50 -12.15
C LEU A 454 31.90 23.60 -10.85
N ILE A 455 30.74 24.25 -10.86
CA ILE A 455 29.86 24.35 -9.70
C ILE A 455 29.36 22.96 -9.29
N ILE A 456 28.93 22.13 -10.26
CA ILE A 456 28.48 20.76 -10.02
C ILE A 456 29.62 19.91 -9.42
N ILE A 457 30.84 20.00 -9.96
CA ILE A 457 32.01 19.28 -9.43
C ILE A 457 32.30 19.70 -7.98
N VAL A 458 32.26 21.00 -7.67
CA VAL A 458 32.50 21.51 -6.31
C VAL A 458 31.43 21.01 -5.33
N VAL A 459 30.15 20.97 -5.75
CA VAL A 459 29.04 20.45 -4.94
C VAL A 459 29.19 18.94 -4.70
N VAL A 460 29.54 18.16 -5.73
CA VAL A 460 29.77 16.71 -5.62
C VAL A 460 30.98 16.39 -4.75
N CYS A 461 32.08 17.13 -4.89
CA CYS A 461 33.26 16.98 -4.05
C CYS A 461 32.99 17.38 -2.58
N LYS A 462 32.10 18.34 -2.32
CA LYS A 462 31.63 18.66 -0.96
C LYS A 462 30.73 17.57 -0.38
N LYS A 463 29.87 16.92 -1.18
CA LYS A 463 29.06 15.75 -0.74
C LYS A 463 29.95 14.53 -0.43
N ARG A 464 30.98 14.25 -1.24
CA ARG A 464 31.91 13.12 -1.01
C ARG A 464 32.74 13.23 0.27
N LYS A 465 33.01 14.44 0.79
CA LYS A 465 33.71 14.63 2.06
C LYS A 465 32.82 14.46 3.31
N ARG A 466 31.52 14.19 3.15
CA ARG A 466 30.57 13.95 4.25
C ARG A 466 30.20 12.47 4.44
N VAL A 467 30.78 11.55 3.69
CA VAL A 467 30.55 10.11 3.87
C VAL A 467 31.72 9.52 4.68
N PRO A 468 31.56 9.26 5.98
CA PRO A 468 32.53 8.46 6.72
C PRO A 468 32.48 6.98 6.24
N PRO A 469 33.58 6.22 6.35
CA PRO A 469 33.60 4.81 5.94
C PRO A 469 32.63 3.99 6.81
N ILE A 470 31.78 3.19 6.16
CA ILE A 470 30.83 2.26 6.78
C ILE A 470 31.60 1.11 7.44
N PRO A 471 31.37 0.81 8.74
CA PRO A 471 31.91 -0.40 9.38
C PRO A 471 31.30 -1.66 8.75
N THR A 472 32.10 -2.70 8.56
CA THR A 472 31.66 -4.03 8.11
C THR A 472 30.67 -4.65 9.11
N ILE A 473 29.37 -4.56 8.84
CA ILE A 473 28.31 -5.28 9.55
C ILE A 473 28.22 -6.70 8.98
N ARG A 474 28.13 -7.71 9.86
CA ARG A 474 27.93 -9.11 9.47
C ARG A 474 26.51 -9.32 8.93
N PRO A 475 26.29 -10.24 7.97
CA PRO A 475 24.98 -10.46 7.37
C PRO A 475 23.93 -10.87 8.41
N PRO A 476 22.65 -10.49 8.22
CA PRO A 476 21.55 -10.89 9.09
C PRO A 476 21.36 -12.42 9.08
N ARG A 477 21.08 -13.01 10.25
CA ARG A 477 20.56 -14.38 10.31
C ARG A 477 19.09 -14.37 9.89
N GLY A 478 18.78 -15.00 8.77
CA GLY A 478 17.40 -15.23 8.31
C GLY A 478 16.70 -16.30 9.15
N TYR A 479 15.38 -16.11 9.34
CA TYR A 479 14.49 -16.91 10.21
C TYR A 479 13.81 -18.09 9.48
N ASP A 480 14.35 -18.57 8.36
CA ASP A 480 13.66 -19.61 7.58
C ASP A 480 13.87 -21.05 8.11
N ASP A 481 14.28 -21.24 9.37
CA ASP A 481 14.57 -22.59 9.89
C ASP A 481 14.30 -22.78 11.41
N VAL A 482 13.17 -22.26 11.92
CA VAL A 482 12.71 -22.58 13.29
C VAL A 482 11.41 -23.38 13.24
N ASP A 483 11.54 -24.69 13.45
CA ASP A 483 10.46 -25.61 13.78
C ASP A 483 9.85 -25.23 15.14
N LEU A 484 8.63 -24.72 15.13
CA LEU A 484 7.87 -24.25 16.30
C LEU A 484 7.24 -25.39 17.11
N SER A 485 7.95 -26.51 17.27
CA SER A 485 7.46 -27.69 17.98
C SER A 485 8.27 -28.08 19.23
N THR A 486 8.85 -27.13 19.97
CA THR A 486 9.24 -27.38 21.38
C THR A 486 9.19 -26.10 22.23
N PRO A 487 8.64 -26.14 23.46
CA PRO A 487 8.82 -25.07 24.44
C PRO A 487 10.15 -25.30 25.18
N GLU A 488 11.14 -24.43 24.98
CA GLU A 488 12.32 -24.38 25.86
C GLU A 488 12.10 -23.34 26.96
N ASP A 489 12.02 -23.86 28.20
CA ASP A 489 12.13 -23.13 29.46
C ASP A 489 13.47 -22.38 29.53
N TYR A 490 13.45 -21.05 29.60
CA TYR A 490 14.61 -20.27 30.05
C TYR A 490 14.30 -19.61 31.39
N ASN A 491 14.80 -20.26 32.43
CA ASN A 491 14.82 -19.84 33.82
C ASN A 491 15.93 -18.79 34.01
N TYR A 492 15.59 -17.53 34.35
CA TYR A 492 16.59 -16.53 34.74
C TYR A 492 16.77 -16.54 36.26
N GLU A 493 17.90 -17.06 36.71
CA GLU A 493 18.34 -16.94 38.09
C GLU A 493 18.63 -15.47 38.45
N THR A 494 17.89 -15.01 39.46
CA THR A 494 18.09 -13.80 40.25
C THR A 494 19.53 -13.61 40.74
N VAL A 495 20.09 -12.43 40.53
CA VAL A 495 21.19 -11.90 41.35
C VAL A 495 20.92 -10.45 41.76
N HIS A 496 20.88 -10.29 43.09
CA HIS A 496 21.02 -9.09 43.93
C HIS A 496 19.87 -8.08 44.07
N GLN A 497 19.01 -8.39 45.05
CA GLN A 497 18.64 -7.41 46.08
C GLN A 497 19.89 -6.90 46.81
N GLN A 498 19.99 -5.57 46.94
CA GLN A 498 20.31 -4.86 48.17
C GLN A 498 20.15 -3.36 47.89
N ASP A 499 18.98 -2.80 48.16
CA ASP A 499 18.88 -1.70 49.12
C ASP A 499 17.43 -1.30 49.42
N LEU A 500 17.20 -1.07 50.72
CA LEU A 500 16.07 -0.37 51.35
C LEU A 500 14.75 -1.13 51.58
N LYS A 501 14.79 -2.02 52.58
CA LYS A 501 13.70 -2.17 53.57
C LYS A 501 13.62 -0.93 54.48
N LYS A 502 12.52 -0.18 54.41
CA LYS A 502 11.80 0.49 55.52
C LYS A 502 10.70 1.34 54.84
N THR A 503 9.40 1.12 55.02
CA THR A 503 8.68 1.12 56.29
C THR A 503 7.31 0.46 56.09
N ARG A 504 6.82 -0.25 57.12
CA ARG A 504 5.51 -0.93 57.19
C ARG A 504 4.54 -0.09 58.05
N SER A 505 3.23 -0.31 57.85
CA SER A 505 2.06 0.08 58.67
C SER A 505 1.55 1.52 58.48
N ASP A 506 0.26 1.83 58.36
CA ASP A 506 -1.00 1.11 58.64
C ASP A 506 -2.20 1.78 57.93
N ASN A 507 -3.31 1.04 57.79
CA ASN A 507 -4.73 1.47 57.78
C ASN A 507 -5.23 2.40 56.66
N SER A 508 -6.51 2.46 56.29
CA SER A 508 -7.71 1.62 56.34
C SER A 508 -8.79 2.51 55.71
N THR A 509 -9.61 1.98 54.81
CA THR A 509 -10.99 2.41 54.48
C THR A 509 -11.33 3.91 54.43
N ASN A 510 -11.78 4.38 53.25
CA ASN A 510 -13.11 4.99 53.17
C ASN A 510 -13.67 5.03 51.74
N THR A 511 -14.91 4.57 51.67
CA THR A 511 -15.81 4.59 50.53
C THR A 511 -16.49 5.96 50.44
N SER A 512 -16.57 6.56 49.26
CA SER A 512 -17.70 7.44 48.92
C SER A 512 -17.96 7.41 47.42
N GLN A 513 -19.17 6.97 47.09
CA GLN A 513 -19.82 7.00 45.80
C GLN A 513 -20.05 8.46 45.35
N GLN A 514 -19.82 8.77 44.07
CA GLN A 514 -20.83 9.51 43.28
C GLN A 514 -20.60 9.43 41.76
N THR A 515 -21.59 8.79 41.11
CA THR A 515 -22.23 9.16 39.83
C THR A 515 -21.41 9.27 38.54
N ARG A 516 -21.43 8.16 37.79
CA ARG A 516 -22.11 7.95 36.49
C ARG A 516 -22.09 9.13 35.49
N ASN A 517 -21.34 8.94 34.40
CA ASN A 517 -21.81 9.21 33.05
C ASN A 517 -21.32 8.07 32.14
N GLU A 518 -22.27 7.31 31.61
CA GLU A 518 -22.07 6.17 30.72
C GLU A 518 -21.75 6.69 29.31
N SER A 519 -20.75 6.10 28.67
CA SER A 519 -20.60 6.09 27.21
C SER A 519 -20.06 4.71 26.84
N ASN A 520 -20.88 3.98 26.10
CA ASN A 520 -20.71 2.56 25.81
C ASN A 520 -19.47 2.32 24.94
N VAL A 521 -18.53 1.54 25.46
CA VAL A 521 -17.44 0.93 24.67
C VAL A 521 -17.62 -0.58 24.79
N TYR A 522 -17.94 -1.22 23.67
CA TYR A 522 -17.94 -2.67 23.56
C TYR A 522 -16.49 -3.15 23.47
N VAL A 523 -16.00 -3.80 24.53
CA VAL A 523 -14.74 -4.55 24.53
C VAL A 523 -15.08 -6.03 24.47
N ASN A 524 -14.65 -6.70 23.40
CA ASN A 524 -14.75 -8.15 23.31
C ASN A 524 -13.55 -8.78 24.03
N THR A 525 -13.73 -9.20 25.28
CA THR A 525 -12.76 -10.00 26.04
C THR A 525 -13.18 -11.47 26.00
N ASN A 526 -12.54 -12.28 25.17
CA ASN A 526 -12.62 -13.74 25.29
C ASN A 526 -11.20 -14.33 25.36
N VAL A 527 -10.67 -14.41 26.57
CA VAL A 527 -9.72 -15.46 26.97
C VAL A 527 -10.14 -15.93 28.36
N THR A 528 -10.79 -17.08 28.43
CA THR A 528 -10.96 -17.85 29.67
C THR A 528 -9.71 -18.72 29.89
N PRO A 529 -9.16 -18.80 31.10
CA PRO A 529 -8.11 -19.74 31.46
C PRO A 529 -8.72 -21.04 32.00
N GLU A 530 -8.33 -22.19 31.48
CA GLU A 530 -8.46 -23.47 32.21
C GLU A 530 -7.17 -24.29 32.06
N ASP A 531 -6.62 -24.60 33.24
CA ASP A 531 -5.66 -25.62 33.70
C ASP A 531 -4.28 -25.81 33.04
#